data_AF-A0A7C3FMP1-F1
#
_entry.id   AF-A0A7C3FMP1-F1
#
_cell.length_a   1.000
_cell.length_b   1.000
_cell.length_c   1.000
_cell.angle_alpha   90.00
_cell.angle_beta   90.00
_cell.angle_gamma   90.00
#
_symmetry.space_group_name_H-M   'P 1'
#
loop_
_entity.id
_entity.type
_entity.pdbx_description
1 polymer ?
#
loop_
_entity_poly.entity_id
_entity_poly.type
_entity_poly.pdbx_seq_one_letter_code
_entity_poly.pdbx_strand_id
1 'polypeptide(L)'
;MPDPIRLYLDEDTINRALIKALRARSIDILSAKEAGLIGIPDETHLEYAASLNRVVLTFNTRDFARLHTEYLSTGRSHAGIIVSDQAQLA
;
A
#
# COMPACT_ATOMS: atom_id res chain seq x y z
N MET A 1 -20.58 12.30 5.50
CA MET A 1 -19.12 12.40 5.74
C MET A 1 -18.43 11.83 4.51
N PRO A 2 -17.33 12.41 4.03
CA PRO A 2 -16.59 11.81 2.91
C PRO A 2 -16.08 10.43 3.32
N ASP A 3 -15.92 9.54 2.34
CA ASP A 3 -15.35 8.21 2.57
C ASP A 3 -13.95 8.32 3.18
N PRO A 4 -13.61 7.50 4.18
CA PRO A 4 -12.30 7.56 4.82
C PRO A 4 -11.20 7.17 3.83
N ILE A 5 -10.04 7.83 3.92
CA ILE A 5 -8.85 7.40 3.18
C ILE A 5 -8.40 6.05 3.76
N ARG A 6 -8.33 5.02 2.92
CA ARG A 6 -7.95 3.65 3.31
C ARG A 6 -6.66 3.27 2.61
N LEU A 7 -5.60 3.10 3.39
CA LEU A 7 -4.28 2.72 2.90
C LEU A 7 -3.94 1.28 3.29
N TYR A 8 -3.23 0.62 2.38
CA TYR A 8 -2.49 -0.59 2.62
C TYR A 8 -0.99 -0.28 2.51
N LEU A 9 -0.22 -0.57 3.57
CA LEU A 9 1.23 -0.39 3.55
C LEU A 9 1.88 -1.76 3.34
N ASP A 10 2.66 -1.90 2.28
CA ASP A 10 3.45 -3.11 2.02
C ASP A 10 4.58 -3.28 3.04
N GLU A 11 5.32 -4.39 2.94
CA GLU A 11 6.37 -4.71 3.93
C GLU A 11 7.52 -3.70 3.94
N ASP A 12 7.90 -3.17 2.78
CA ASP A 12 8.96 -2.15 2.62
C ASP A 12 8.59 -0.80 3.26
N THR A 13 7.29 -0.54 3.44
CA THR A 13 6.77 0.72 3.98
C THR A 13 6.45 0.65 5.48
N ILE A 14 6.73 -0.48 6.14
CA ILE A 14 6.46 -0.63 7.58
C ILE A 14 7.42 0.23 8.41
N ASN A 15 7.03 1.48 8.64
CA ASN A 15 7.66 2.38 9.59
C ASN A 15 6.67 2.74 10.71
N ARG A 16 7.02 2.42 11.97
CA ARG A 16 6.16 2.69 13.13
C ARG A 16 5.80 4.17 13.29
N ALA A 17 6.74 5.08 13.02
CA ALA A 17 6.49 6.52 13.10
C ALA A 17 5.50 6.98 12.04
N LEU A 18 5.63 6.47 10.80
CA LEU A 18 4.70 6.76 9.70
C LEU A 18 3.28 6.27 10.02
N ILE A 19 3.13 5.00 10.42
CA ILE A 19 1.83 4.41 10.79
C ILE A 19 1.18 5.23 11.90
N LYS A 20 1.94 5.59 12.94
CA LYS A 20 1.43 6.41 14.06
C LYS A 20 1.00 7.80 13.59
N ALA A 21 1.79 8.46 12.75
CA ALA A 21 1.50 9.81 12.25
C ALA A 21 0.25 9.84 11.35
N LEU A 22 0.05 8.82 10.52
CA LEU A 22 -1.12 8.70 9.65
C LEU A 22 -2.39 8.34 10.44
N ARG A 23 -2.30 7.40 11.41
CA ARG A 23 -3.42 7.08 12.31
C ARG A 23 -3.85 8.26 13.17
N ALA A 24 -2.90 9.10 13.62
CA ALA A 24 -3.21 10.34 14.34
C ALA A 24 -4.00 11.36 13.50
N ARG A 25 -4.03 11.18 12.16
CA ARG A 25 -4.84 11.97 11.21
C ARG A 25 -6.10 11.23 10.76
N SER A 26 -6.51 10.20 11.49
CA SER A 26 -7.72 9.39 11.24
C SER A 26 -7.73 8.67 9.88
N ILE A 27 -6.55 8.38 9.31
CA ILE A 27 -6.42 7.56 8.11
C ILE A 27 -6.55 6.06 8.50
N ASP A 28 -7.39 5.32 7.79
CA ASP A 28 -7.58 3.87 7.97
C ASP A 28 -6.37 3.14 7.36
N ILE A 29 -5.51 2.59 8.22
CA ILE A 29 -4.28 1.89 7.80
C ILE A 29 -4.34 0.42 8.16
N LEU A 30 -4.08 -0.42 7.14
CA LEU A 30 -3.72 -1.82 7.28
C LEU A 30 -2.29 -2.02 6.77
N SER A 31 -1.38 -2.47 7.63
CA SER A 31 -0.03 -2.84 7.21
C SER A 31 0.07 -4.32 6.82
N ALA A 32 1.03 -4.68 5.96
CA ALA A 32 1.37 -6.06 5.63
C ALA A 32 1.60 -6.92 6.88
N LYS A 33 2.22 -6.35 7.92
CA LYS A 33 2.38 -7.02 9.23
C LYS A 33 1.05 -7.33 9.92
N GLU A 34 0.11 -6.39 9.93
CA GLU A 34 -1.22 -6.59 10.53
C GLU A 34 -2.07 -7.56 9.71
N ALA A 35 -1.88 -7.59 8.40
CA ALA A 35 -2.52 -8.54 7.49
C ALA A 35 -1.90 -9.95 7.54
N GLY A 36 -0.76 -10.14 8.22
CA GLY A 36 -0.03 -11.42 8.23
C GLY A 36 0.63 -11.77 6.90
N LEU A 37 0.90 -10.78 6.05
CA LEU A 37 1.44 -10.92 4.70
C LEU A 37 2.90 -10.43 4.64
N ILE A 38 3.77 -10.95 5.49
CA ILE A 38 5.20 -10.61 5.48
C ILE A 38 5.97 -11.64 4.65
N GLY A 39 6.91 -11.18 3.82
CA GLY A 39 7.72 -12.02 2.94
C GLY A 39 6.93 -12.66 1.80
N ILE A 40 5.87 -11.99 1.34
CA ILE A 40 4.98 -12.43 0.28
C ILE A 40 5.22 -11.56 -0.97
N PRO A 41 5.03 -12.06 -2.21
CA PRO A 41 5.29 -11.26 -3.41
C PRO A 41 4.45 -9.97 -3.53
N ASP A 42 5.00 -8.94 -4.17
CA ASP A 42 4.35 -7.65 -4.44
C ASP A 42 2.99 -7.78 -5.15
N GLU A 43 2.84 -8.76 -6.06
CA GLU A 43 1.55 -9.02 -6.72
C GLU A 43 0.46 -9.37 -5.70
N THR A 44 0.78 -10.21 -4.70
CA THR A 44 -0.17 -10.58 -3.65
C THR A 44 -0.50 -9.39 -2.75
N HIS A 45 0.45 -8.47 -2.51
CA HIS A 45 0.17 -7.22 -1.82
C HIS A 45 -0.86 -6.37 -2.58
N LEU A 46 -0.68 -6.21 -3.90
CA LEU A 46 -1.62 -5.47 -4.74
C LEU A 46 -3.00 -6.14 -4.82
N GLU A 47 -3.04 -7.46 -4.98
CA GLU A 47 -4.29 -8.24 -5.00
C GLU A 47 -5.06 -8.13 -3.69
N TYR A 48 -4.36 -8.26 -2.56
CA TYR A 48 -4.97 -8.15 -1.25
C TYR A 48 -5.52 -6.74 -1.01
N ALA A 49 -4.75 -5.70 -1.32
CA ALA A 49 -5.21 -4.31 -1.22
C ALA A 49 -6.42 -4.05 -2.13
N ALA A 50 -6.41 -4.54 -3.36
CA ALA A 50 -7.53 -4.44 -4.30
C ALA A 50 -8.80 -5.13 -3.76
N SER A 51 -8.66 -6.34 -3.19
CA SER A 51 -9.79 -7.08 -2.61
C SER A 51 -10.49 -6.35 -1.45
N LEU A 52 -9.76 -5.46 -0.76
CA LEU A 52 -10.26 -4.65 0.35
C LEU A 52 -10.59 -3.21 -0.06
N ASN A 53 -10.44 -2.87 -1.34
CA ASN A 53 -10.57 -1.52 -1.89
C ASN A 53 -9.70 -0.50 -1.13
N ARG A 54 -8.42 -0.83 -0.93
CA ARG A 54 -7.41 0.02 -0.27
C ARG A 54 -6.36 0.47 -1.28
N VAL A 55 -5.92 1.72 -1.14
CA VAL A 55 -4.81 2.27 -1.92
C VAL A 55 -3.50 1.73 -1.37
N VAL A 56 -2.61 1.20 -2.22
CA VAL A 56 -1.28 0.77 -1.78
C VAL A 56 -0.40 2.00 -1.58
N LEU A 57 0.34 2.05 -0.46
CA LEU A 57 1.46 2.97 -0.25
C LEU A 57 2.75 2.15 -0.18
N THR A 58 3.68 2.43 -1.09
CA THR A 58 4.95 1.69 -1.23
C THR A 58 6.14 2.62 -1.46
N PHE A 59 7.33 2.18 -1.04
CA PHE A 59 8.60 2.76 -1.49
C PHE A 59 9.21 2.03 -2.71
N ASN A 60 8.69 0.86 -3.06
CA ASN A 60 9.11 0.09 -4.24
C ASN A 60 8.41 0.61 -5.51
N THR A 61 8.81 1.80 -5.97
CA THR A 61 8.20 2.46 -7.13
C THR A 61 8.28 1.63 -8.41
N ARG A 62 9.42 0.95 -8.65
CA ARG A 62 9.67 0.24 -9.92
C ARG A 62 8.72 -0.94 -10.09
N ASP A 63 8.62 -1.80 -9.08
CA ASP A 63 7.85 -3.04 -9.21
C ASP A 63 6.35 -2.75 -9.19
N PHE A 64 5.89 -1.81 -8.36
CA PHE A 64 4.48 -1.43 -8.34
C PHE A 64 4.02 -0.67 -9.59
N ALA A 65 4.88 0.11 -10.25
CA ALA A 65 4.56 0.73 -11.54
C ALA A 65 4.41 -0.32 -12.65
N ARG A 66 5.25 -1.37 -12.64
CA ARG A 66 5.10 -2.53 -13.54
C ARG A 66 3.81 -3.29 -13.24
N LEU A 67 3.57 -3.64 -11.98
CA LEU A 67 2.37 -4.35 -11.55
C LEU A 67 1.09 -3.58 -11.88
N HIS A 68 1.06 -2.26 -11.70
CA HIS A 68 -0.06 -1.41 -12.13
C HIS A 68 -0.44 -1.67 -13.59
N THR A 69 0.55 -1.63 -14.48
CA THR A 69 0.36 -1.82 -15.92
C THR A 69 -0.15 -3.22 -16.24
N GLU A 70 0.43 -4.25 -15.62
CA GLU A 70 0.01 -5.64 -15.75
C GLU A 70 -1.43 -5.85 -15.23
N TYR A 71 -1.78 -5.25 -14.10
CA TYR A 71 -3.12 -5.34 -13.50
C TYR A 71 -4.18 -4.75 -14.44
N LEU A 72 -3.94 -3.54 -14.95
CA LEU A 72 -4.88 -2.87 -15.87
C LEU A 72 -4.97 -3.57 -17.23
N SER A 73 -3.84 -4.04 -17.78
CA SER A 73 -3.84 -4.75 -19.08
C SER A 73 -4.60 -6.07 -19.05
N THR A 74 -4.74 -6.69 -17.88
CA THR A 74 -5.55 -7.92 -17.68
C THR A 74 -7.02 -7.63 -17.33
N GLY A 75 -7.46 -6.38 -17.41
CA GLY A 75 -8.83 -5.96 -17.10
C GLY A 75 -9.17 -5.95 -15.61
N ARG A 76 -8.17 -6.10 -14.73
CA ARG A 76 -8.33 -5.98 -13.29
C ARG A 76 -8.28 -4.51 -12.88
N SER A 77 -8.80 -4.20 -11.70
CA SER A 77 -8.81 -2.83 -11.15
C SER A 77 -8.36 -2.84 -9.68
N HIS A 78 -7.82 -1.71 -9.23
CA HIS A 78 -7.39 -1.49 -7.85
C HIS A 78 -7.72 -0.06 -7.43
N ALA A 79 -7.76 0.21 -6.12
CA ALA A 79 -8.12 1.54 -5.60
C ALA A 79 -7.06 2.62 -5.86
N GLY A 80 -5.84 2.23 -6.26
CA GLY A 80 -4.75 3.14 -6.60
C GLY A 80 -3.45 2.71 -5.94
N ILE A 81 -2.35 3.31 -6.38
CA ILE A 81 -1.01 3.12 -5.83
C ILE A 81 -0.38 4.49 -5.62
N ILE A 82 0.12 4.74 -4.41
CA ILE A 82 0.92 5.89 -4.05
C ILE A 82 2.36 5.40 -3.88
N VAL A 83 3.27 6.02 -4.61
CA VAL A 83 4.71 5.75 -4.54
C VAL A 83 5.42 6.94 -3.92
N SER A 84 6.46 6.67 -3.15
CA SER A 84 7.34 7.70 -2.56
C SER A 84 8.77 7.18 -2.49
N ASP A 85 9.74 8.07 -2.49
CA ASP A 85 11.10 7.70 -2.09
C ASP A 85 11.15 7.42 -0.59
N GLN A 86 12.02 6.49 -0.18
CA GLN A 86 12.31 6.26 1.23
C GLN A 86 13.26 7.35 1.73
N ALA A 87 12.73 8.37 2.39
CA ALA A 87 13.55 9.35 3.08
C ALA A 87 14.17 8.70 4.33
N GLN A 88 15.50 8.51 4.32
CA GLN A 88 16.23 8.24 5.55
C GLN A 88 16.26 9.52 6.38
N LEU A 89 15.61 9.50 7.55
CA LEU A 89 15.83 10.53 8.56
C LEU A 89 17.25 10.32 9.11
N ALA A 90 18.14 11.26 8.78
CA ALA A 90 19.48 11.36 9.33
C ALA A 90 19.44 11.75 10.83
#